data_AF-A0A537GLP2-F1
#
_entry.id   AF-A0A537GLP2-F1
#
_cell.length_a   1.000
_cell.length_b   1.000
_cell.length_c   1.000
_cell.angle_alpha   90.00
_cell.angle_beta   90.00
_cell.angle_gamma   90.00
#
_symmetry.space_group_name_H-M   'P 1'
#
loop_
_entity.id
_entity.type
_entity.pdbx_description
1 polymer ?
#
loop_
_entity_poly.entity_id
_entity_poly.type
_entity_poly.pdbx_seq_one_letter_code
_entity_poly.pdbx_strand_id
1 'polypeptide(L)' 'MGIPKSAVNQLLKESEDHACREAPEICVKVMAIANLPTLYGDYQAVAFWNNFDKKEHAAFVHGDIFE' A
#
# COMPACT_ATOMS: atom_id res chain seq x y z
N MET A 1 1.35 -4.15 15.79
CA MET A 1 2.20 -4.35 14.60
C MET A 1 1.28 -4.73 13.47
N GLY A 2 1.33 -3.99 12.36
CA GLY A 2 0.39 -4.11 11.25
C GLY A 2 0.65 -5.32 10.36
N ILE A 3 0.61 -5.10 9.06
CA ILE A 3 0.96 -6.05 8.01
C ILE A 3 2.33 -6.70 8.33
N PRO A 4 2.40 -8.04 8.42
CA PRO A 4 3.64 -8.76 8.70
C PRO A 4 4.73 -8.48 7.66
N LYS A 5 6.00 -8.45 8.09
CA LYS A 5 7.14 -8.14 7.20
C LYS A 5 7.23 -9.06 5.97
N SER A 6 6.89 -10.34 6.12
CA SER A 6 6.83 -11.29 4.99
C SER A 6 5.77 -10.87 3.96
N ALA A 7 4.57 -10.52 4.41
CA ALA A 7 3.49 -10.03 3.56
C ALA A 7 3.85 -8.68 2.92
N VAL A 8 4.48 -7.76 3.65
CA VAL A 8 5.00 -6.50 3.08
C VAL A 8 5.96 -6.76 1.93
N ASN A 9 6.96 -7.64 2.12
CA ASN A 9 7.92 -7.96 1.07
C ASN A 9 7.25 -8.61 -0.14
N GLN A 10 6.26 -9.48 0.09
CA GLN A 10 5.50 -10.10 -0.98
C GLN A 10 4.70 -9.06 -1.78
N LEU A 11 3.94 -8.19 -1.10
CA LEU A 11 3.14 -7.14 -1.73
C LEU A 11 3.98 -6.19 -2.58
N LEU A 12 5.15 -5.80 -2.06
CA LEU A 12 6.09 -4.95 -2.80
C LEU A 12 6.66 -5.67 -4.02
N LYS A 13 7.01 -6.95 -3.90
CA LYS A 13 7.51 -7.77 -5.01
C LYS A 13 6.45 -7.98 -6.10
N GLU A 14 5.22 -8.29 -5.72
CA GLU A 14 4.09 -8.43 -6.67
C GLU A 14 3.76 -7.12 -7.37
N SER A 15 4.01 -5.99 -6.68
CA SER A 15 3.77 -4.67 -7.26
C SER A 15 4.90 -4.19 -8.17
N GLU A 16 6.13 -4.68 -8.03
CA GLU A 16 7.30 -4.22 -8.81
C GLU A 16 7.01 -4.21 -10.32
N ASP A 17 6.58 -5.35 -10.86
CA ASP A 17 6.25 -5.55 -12.27
C ASP A 17 4.80 -5.18 -12.64
N HIS A 18 3.99 -4.75 -11.67
CA HIS A 18 2.61 -4.34 -11.92
C HIS A 18 2.62 -3.02 -12.69
N ALA A 19 2.12 -3.03 -13.93
CA ALA A 19 1.95 -1.84 -14.76
C ALA A 19 0.46 -1.55 -14.99
N CYS A 20 -0.04 -0.51 -14.33
CA CYS A 20 -1.39 -0.01 -14.57
C CYS A 20 -1.42 0.75 -15.90
N ARG A 21 -2.18 0.23 -16.87
CA ARG A 21 -2.36 0.85 -18.19
C ARG A 21 -3.45 1.93 -18.13
N GLU A 22 -3.45 2.81 -19.12
CA GLU A 22 -4.58 3.70 -19.37
C GLU A 22 -5.77 2.84 -19.83
N ALA A 23 -6.75 2.67 -18.94
CA ALA A 23 -7.93 1.84 -19.16
C ALA A 23 -9.13 2.45 -18.41
N PRO A 24 -10.38 2.19 -18.85
CA PRO A 24 -11.57 2.64 -18.13
C PRO A 24 -11.67 2.08 -16.70
N GLU A 25 -11.12 0.88 -16.47
CA GLU A 25 -11.09 0.25 -15.15
C GLU A 25 -10.02 0.88 -14.26
N ILE A 26 -10.37 1.08 -12.98
CA ILE A 26 -9.41 1.57 -11.98
C ILE A 26 -8.43 0.44 -11.64
N CYS A 27 -7.16 0.72 -11.90
CA CYS A 27 -6.02 -0.12 -11.53
C CYS A 27 -5.23 0.57 -10.42
N VAL A 28 -4.84 -0.19 -9.40
CA VAL A 28 -4.10 0.32 -8.23
C VAL A 28 -2.84 -0.51 -8.03
N LYS A 29 -1.73 0.15 -7.75
CA LYS A 29 -0.42 -0.46 -7.45
C LYS A 29 0.09 0.01 -6.09
N VAL A 30 0.69 -0.90 -5.31
CA VAL A 30 1.42 -0.52 -4.09
C VAL A 30 2.79 0.05 -4.47
N MET A 31 3.08 1.24 -3.97
CA MET A 31 4.34 1.95 -4.24
C MET A 31 5.35 1.77 -3.11
N ALA A 32 4.88 1.78 -1.86
CA ALA A 32 5.72 1.64 -0.68
C ALA A 32 4.90 1.21 0.54
N ILE A 33 5.57 0.56 1.49
CA ILE A 33 5.02 0.32 2.84
C ILE A 33 6.09 0.71 3.85
N ALA A 34 5.72 1.55 4.82
CA ALA A 34 6.62 2.02 5.86
C ALA A 34 5.94 2.03 7.23
N ASN A 35 6.72 1.83 8.29
CA ASN A 35 6.24 2.07 9.65
C ASN A 35 6.10 3.58 9.87
N LEU A 36 4.94 3.99 10.37
CA LEU A 36 4.59 5.37 10.67
C LEU A 36 4.25 5.48 12.17
N PRO A 37 5.23 5.81 13.04
CA PRO A 37 4.95 6.11 14.42
C PRO A 37 4.19 7.45 14.52
N THR A 38 3.07 7.47 15.24
CA THR A 38 2.24 8.67 15.40
C THR A 38 1.95 8.96 16.87
N LEU A 39 1.41 10.14 17.15
CA LEU A 39 0.88 10.48 18.48
C LEU A 39 -0.26 9.54 18.94
N TYR A 40 -0.92 8.87 18.01
CA TYR A 40 -2.08 8.01 18.26
C TYR A 40 -1.75 6.51 18.20
N GLY A 41 -0.47 6.17 18.22
CA GLY A 41 0.03 4.80 18.16
C GLY A 41 0.82 4.48 16.89
N ASP A 42 1.14 3.20 16.73
CA ASP A 42 1.97 2.70 15.65
C ASP A 42 1.13 2.26 14.47
N TYR A 43 1.34 2.91 13.33
CA TYR A 43 0.69 2.58 12.07
C TYR A 43 1.70 2.09 11.06
N GLN A 44 1.20 1.49 9.98
CA GLN A 44 1.92 1.39 8.73
C GLN A 44 1.25 2.27 7.69
N ALA A 45 2.05 3.05 6.96
CA ALA A 45 1.60 3.77 5.79
C ALA A 45 1.83 2.91 4.55
N VAL A 46 0.75 2.61 3.83
CA VAL A 46 0.79 1.94 2.52
C VAL A 46 0.50 2.99 1.46
N ALA A 47 1.48 3.26 0.61
CA ALA A 47 1.34 4.17 -0.51
C ALA A 47 0.83 3.41 -1.74
N PHE A 48 -0.14 3.99 -2.43
CA PHE A 48 -0.74 3.47 -3.65
C PHE A 48 -0.68 4.50 -4.76
N TRP A 49 -0.62 4.04 -6.00
CA TRP A 49 -0.85 4.87 -7.20
C TRP A 49 -1.97 4.25 -8.04
N ASN A 50 -2.77 5.07 -8.71
CA ASN A 50 -3.82 4.58 -9.62
C ASN A 50 -3.84 5.31 -10.97
N ASN A 51 -4.37 4.65 -11.99
CA ASN A 51 -4.44 5.16 -13.37
C ASN A 51 -5.55 6.19 -13.63
N PHE A 52 -6.54 6.32 -12.73
CA PHE A 52 -7.70 7.19 -12.94
C PHE A 52 -7.35 8.66 -12.67
N ASP A 53 -6.77 8.97 -11.49
CA ASP A 53 -6.38 10.33 -11.13
C ASP A 53 -4.87 10.60 -11.27
N LYS A 54 -4.08 9.54 -11.50
CA LYS A 54 -2.62 9.55 -11.68
C LYS A 54 -1.86 10.12 -10.48
N LYS A 55 -2.42 9.99 -9.27
CA LYS A 55 -1.83 10.49 -8.02
C LYS A 55 -1.46 9.36 -7.07
N GLU A 56 -0.60 9.70 -6.11
CA GLU A 56 -0.34 8.85 -4.95
C GLU A 56 -1.40 9.07 -3.87
N HIS A 57 -1.76 7.98 -3.20
CA HIS A 57 -2.68 7.92 -2.08
C HIS A 57 -2.05 7.11 -0.96
N ALA A 58 -2.47 7.35 0.29
CA ALA A 58 -1.94 6.60 1.43
C ALA A 58 -3.09 6.03 2.28
N ALA A 59 -2.94 4.77 2.68
CA ALA A 59 -3.74 4.17 3.74
C ALA A 59 -2.88 4.00 5.00
N PHE A 60 -3.44 4.34 6.16
CA PHE A 60 -2.80 4.12 7.45
C PHE A 60 -3.44 2.92 8.13
N VAL A 61 -2.65 1.87 8.32
CA VAL A 61 -3.09 0.55 8.81
C VAL A 61 -2.61 0.36 10.23
N HIS A 62 -3.50 -0.10 11.11
CA HIS A 62 -3.20 -0.42 12.51
C HIS A 62 -3.72 -1.81 12.85
N GLY A 63 -2.87 -2.64 13.47
CA GLY A 63 -3.20 -4.03 13.79
C GLY A 63 -3.21 -4.98 12.59
N ASP A 64 -3.57 -6.24 12.84
CA ASP A 64 -3.86 -7.20 11.77
C ASP A 64 -5.26 -6.89 11.21
N ILE A 65 -5.40 -6.83 9.89
CA ILE A 65 -6.65 -6.54 9.19
C ILE A 65 -7.33 -7.80 8.64
N PHE A 66 -6.69 -8.97 8.80
CA PHE A 66 -7.22 -10.27 8.40
C PHE A 66 -7.71 -11.12 9.59
N GLU A 67 -7.49 -10.66 10.82
CA GLU A 67 -8.06 -11.23 12.06
C GLU A 67 -9.39 -10.57 12.45
#